data_AF-T0QSH7-F1
#
_entry.id   AF-T0QSH7-F1
#
_cell.length_a   1.000
_cell.length_b   1.000
_cell.length_c   1.000
_cell.angle_alpha   90.00
_cell.angle_beta   90.00
_cell.angle_gamma   90.00
#
_symmetry.space_group_name_H-M   'P 1'
#
loop_
_entity.id
_entity.type
_entity.pdbx_description
1 polymer ?
#
loop_
_entity_poly.entity_id
_entity_poly.type
_entity_poly.pdbx_seq_one_letter_code
_entity_poly.pdbx_strand_id
1 'polypeptide(L)'
;MLRRVLSVPAPFAARCISSTPIAYGIVKQEGVPNKQNMAKRAMPEKLDGTIDQFFPTMSVLDGKPVKRVAPVVGGDWKAWMLRNKSTEDLHKLWYVLLKERNALLTEQAECSSRNLAFPNPFRKSKVRKSMARIKLVLHERSLIHQANLAAKQE
;
A
#
# COMPACT_ATOMS: atom_id res chain seq x y z
N MET A 1 -3.14 -53.83 17.08
CA MET A 1 -3.78 -52.59 16.59
C MET A 1 -2.70 -51.55 16.34
N LEU A 2 -2.23 -51.42 15.09
CA LEU A 2 -1.12 -50.55 14.72
C LEU A 2 -1.64 -49.13 14.46
N ARG A 3 -1.22 -48.14 15.27
CA ARG A 3 -1.50 -46.72 15.02
C ARG A 3 -0.62 -46.23 13.87
N ARG A 4 -1.24 -45.94 12.73
CA ARG A 4 -0.63 -45.24 11.60
C ARG A 4 -0.41 -43.79 12.01
N VAL A 5 0.82 -43.41 12.34
CA VAL A 5 1.21 -42.01 12.56
C VAL A 5 1.22 -41.33 11.20
N LEU A 6 0.23 -40.47 10.94
CA LEU A 6 0.29 -39.56 9.80
C LEU A 6 1.29 -38.46 10.15
N SER A 7 2.52 -38.63 9.68
CA SER A 7 3.54 -37.58 9.65
C SER A 7 3.07 -36.48 8.68
N VAL A 8 2.57 -35.37 9.21
CA VAL A 8 2.31 -34.16 8.42
C VAL A 8 3.68 -33.57 8.05
N PRO A 9 4.07 -33.48 6.77
CA PRO A 9 5.31 -32.84 6.38
C PRO A 9 5.24 -31.35 6.75
N ALA A 10 6.30 -30.88 7.42
CA ALA A 10 6.49 -29.50 7.87
C ALA A 10 6.35 -28.48 6.72
N PRO A 11 5.94 -27.23 7.04
CA PRO A 11 5.49 -26.25 6.06
C PRO A 11 6.60 -25.84 5.09
N PHE A 12 6.21 -25.78 3.81
CA PHE A 12 6.72 -24.89 2.77
C PHE A 12 8.04 -24.19 3.11
N ALA A 13 9.15 -24.85 2.75
CA ALA A 13 10.47 -24.24 2.78
C ALA A 13 10.40 -22.89 2.07
N ALA A 14 10.66 -21.81 2.81
CA ALA A 14 10.81 -20.47 2.28
C ALA A 14 11.94 -20.49 1.25
N ARG A 15 11.57 -20.55 -0.04
CA ARG A 15 12.49 -20.34 -1.15
C ARG A 15 12.85 -18.87 -1.16
N CYS A 16 13.93 -18.52 -0.48
CA CYS A 16 14.59 -17.24 -0.65
C CYS A 16 14.96 -17.10 -2.14
N ILE A 17 14.54 -16.02 -2.80
CA ILE A 17 14.71 -15.81 -4.26
C ILE A 17 16.18 -15.50 -4.63
N SER A 18 17.13 -15.61 -3.71
CA SER A 18 18.54 -15.33 -3.99
C SER A 18 19.48 -16.31 -3.29
N SER A 19 19.73 -17.44 -3.95
CA SER A 19 21.03 -18.10 -3.86
C SER A 19 21.19 -19.05 -5.04
N THR A 20 21.53 -18.51 -6.20
CA THR A 20 22.28 -19.27 -7.20
C THR A 20 23.75 -18.93 -7.02
N PRO A 21 24.64 -19.90 -6.75
CA PRO A 21 26.07 -19.67 -6.80
C PRO A 21 26.48 -19.59 -8.28
N ILE A 22 26.54 -18.38 -8.82
CA ILE A 22 27.14 -18.12 -10.13
C ILE A 22 28.65 -18.01 -9.93
N ALA A 23 29.38 -18.83 -10.70
CA ALA A 23 30.83 -18.86 -10.80
C ALA A 23 31.43 -17.44 -10.91
N TYR A 24 32.61 -17.25 -10.31
CA TYR A 24 33.38 -16.00 -10.30
C TYR A 24 33.64 -15.46 -11.71
N GLY A 25 32.70 -14.68 -12.22
CA GLY A 25 32.92 -13.69 -13.26
C GLY A 25 33.34 -12.38 -12.59
N ILE A 26 34.37 -11.74 -13.15
CA ILE A 26 34.82 -10.40 -12.73
C ILE A 26 33.61 -9.45 -12.81
N VAL A 27 33.05 -9.08 -11.66
CA VAL A 27 32.01 -8.06 -11.57
C VAL A 27 32.67 -6.71 -11.87
N LYS A 28 32.31 -6.07 -12.99
CA LYS A 28 32.63 -4.66 -13.22
C LYS A 28 32.13 -3.86 -12.01
N GLN A 29 33.03 -3.16 -11.32
CA GLN A 29 32.72 -2.36 -10.13
C GLN A 29 31.96 -1.05 -10.44
N GLU A 30 31.08 -1.06 -11.43
CA GLU A 30 30.20 0.07 -11.67
C GLU A 30 28.96 -0.09 -10.79
N GLY A 31 29.00 0.52 -9.61
CA GLY A 31 27.87 0.56 -8.68
C GLY A 31 28.15 0.14 -7.24
N VAL A 32 29.38 -0.31 -6.91
CA VAL A 32 29.75 -0.62 -5.52
C VAL A 32 29.85 0.70 -4.72
N PRO A 33 29.10 0.86 -3.61
CA PRO A 33 29.14 2.09 -2.84
C PRO A 33 30.51 2.30 -2.15
N ASN A 34 31.28 3.29 -2.62
CA ASN A 34 32.50 3.78 -1.95
C ASN A 34 32.16 5.06 -1.16
N LYS A 35 32.88 5.36 -0.06
CA LYS A 35 32.71 6.56 0.80
C LYS A 35 32.58 7.86 0.00
N GLN A 36 33.35 8.01 -1.09
CA GLN A 36 33.29 9.16 -1.99
C GLN A 36 32.01 9.23 -2.85
N ASN A 37 31.44 8.07 -3.21
CA ASN A 37 30.20 7.96 -3.98
C ASN A 37 28.95 8.02 -3.08
N MET A 38 29.09 7.73 -1.78
CA MET A 38 28.01 7.88 -0.79
C MET A 38 27.73 9.36 -0.47
N ALA A 39 28.77 10.18 -0.34
CA ALA A 39 28.63 11.62 -0.08
C ALA A 39 27.99 12.39 -1.26
N LYS A 40 28.10 11.86 -2.49
CA LYS A 40 27.53 12.46 -3.71
C LYS A 40 26.10 12.02 -4.02
N ARG A 41 25.51 11.11 -3.24
CA ARG A 41 24.06 10.90 -3.26
C ARG A 41 23.41 12.05 -2.50
N ALA A 42 23.24 13.18 -3.17
CA ALA A 42 22.27 14.16 -2.70
C ALA A 42 20.92 13.45 -2.60
N MET A 43 20.36 13.39 -1.39
CA MET A 43 18.96 12.99 -1.21
C MET A 43 18.13 13.93 -2.08
N PRO A 44 17.25 13.43 -2.95
CA PRO A 44 16.37 14.32 -3.69
C PRO A 44 15.58 15.17 -2.69
N GLU A 45 15.60 16.50 -2.85
CA GLU A 45 14.96 17.46 -1.92
C GLU A 45 13.45 17.21 -1.74
N LYS A 46 12.83 16.48 -2.67
CA LYS A 46 11.45 16.01 -2.57
C LYS A 46 11.41 14.53 -2.86
N LEU A 47 11.14 13.78 -1.80
CA LEU A 47 10.96 12.34 -1.80
C LEU A 47 9.53 12.02 -2.22
N ASP A 48 9.22 12.18 -3.50
CA ASP A 48 7.90 11.87 -4.09
C ASP A 48 7.65 10.36 -4.25
N GLY A 49 8.63 9.51 -3.91
CA GLY A 49 8.54 8.05 -3.97
C GLY A 49 9.19 7.27 -2.82
N THR A 50 9.59 7.93 -1.73
CA THR A 50 10.37 7.27 -0.66
C THR A 50 9.47 6.62 0.39
N ILE A 51 10.06 5.64 1.10
CA ILE A 51 9.47 4.91 2.22
C ILE A 51 8.73 5.80 3.24
N ASP A 52 9.11 7.08 3.35
CA ASP A 52 8.42 8.10 4.15
C ASP A 52 6.93 8.25 3.87
N GLN A 53 6.46 7.94 2.66
CA GLN A 53 5.03 8.00 2.34
C GLN A 53 4.19 7.03 3.21
N PHE A 54 4.80 5.95 3.72
CA PHE A 54 4.11 4.98 4.58
C PHE A 54 3.99 5.43 6.03
N PHE A 55 4.69 6.49 6.43
CA PHE A 55 4.80 6.92 7.82
C PHE A 55 4.44 8.40 8.03
N PRO A 56 3.19 8.81 7.74
CA PRO A 56 2.77 10.21 7.76
C PRO A 56 2.76 10.86 9.15
N THR A 57 2.77 10.06 10.22
CA THR A 57 2.74 10.51 11.62
C THR A 57 3.96 10.01 12.40
N MET A 58 5.11 9.86 11.73
CA MET A 58 6.36 9.45 12.39
C MET A 58 6.57 10.23 13.68
N SER A 59 6.66 9.46 14.76
CA SER A 59 6.89 9.97 16.09
C SER A 59 8.36 10.30 16.35
N VAL A 60 9.26 9.96 15.44
CA VAL A 60 10.69 10.23 15.56
C VAL A 60 11.23 10.71 14.22
N LEU A 61 11.51 12.01 14.12
CA LEU A 61 12.28 12.59 13.03
C LEU A 61 13.68 12.92 13.58
N ASP A 62 14.74 12.44 12.92
CA ASP A 62 16.13 12.68 13.32
C ASP A 62 16.45 12.32 14.79
N GLY A 63 15.86 11.23 15.30
CA GLY A 63 16.07 10.78 16.68
C GLY A 63 15.34 11.61 17.75
N LYS A 64 14.56 12.63 17.36
CA LYS A 64 13.79 13.47 18.28
C LYS A 64 12.31 13.06 18.33
N PRO A 65 11.71 12.93 19.53
CA PRO A 65 10.29 12.63 19.64
C PRO A 65 9.44 13.79 19.11
N VAL A 66 8.67 13.54 18.06
CA VAL A 66 7.70 14.48 17.49
C VAL A 66 6.31 14.13 18.02
N LYS A 67 5.58 15.15 18.49
CA LYS A 67 4.20 14.99 18.97
C LYS A 67 3.31 14.56 17.81
N ARG A 68 2.62 13.42 17.94
CA ARG A 68 1.62 12.99 16.95
C ARG A 68 0.43 13.92 17.00
N VAL A 69 0.27 14.71 15.95
CA VAL A 69 -0.93 15.51 15.73
C VAL A 69 -1.91 14.65 14.96
N ALA A 70 -3.14 14.53 15.44
CA ALA A 70 -4.20 13.87 14.68
C ALA A 70 -4.42 14.67 13.39
N PRO A 71 -4.20 14.08 12.20
CA PRO A 71 -4.37 14.81 10.96
C PRO A 71 -5.84 15.20 10.80
N VAL A 72 -6.09 16.39 10.23
CA VAL A 72 -7.44 16.83 9.89
C VAL A 72 -7.96 15.95 8.76
N VAL A 73 -8.98 15.11 9.04
CA VAL A 73 -9.53 14.16 8.07
C VAL A 73 -10.87 14.65 7.54
N GLY A 74 -10.97 14.81 6.22
CA GLY A 74 -12.22 15.13 5.52
C GLY A 74 -13.28 14.03 5.52
N GLY A 75 -14.32 14.23 4.71
CA GLY A 75 -15.41 13.27 4.50
C GLY A 75 -15.02 12.05 3.66
N ASP A 76 -15.85 11.02 3.69
CA ASP A 76 -15.77 9.86 2.79
C ASP A 76 -16.43 10.15 1.43
N TRP A 77 -15.90 9.57 0.35
CA TRP A 77 -16.44 9.74 -1.01
C TRP A 77 -17.83 9.14 -1.13
N LYS A 78 -18.86 9.94 -1.43
CA LYS A 78 -20.23 9.45 -1.61
C LYS A 78 -20.44 8.88 -3.01
N ALA A 79 -21.33 7.89 -3.16
CA ALA A 79 -21.55 7.21 -4.44
C ALA A 79 -21.99 8.17 -5.55
N TRP A 80 -22.88 9.12 -5.24
CA TRP A 80 -23.34 10.13 -6.20
C TRP A 80 -22.20 11.03 -6.72
N MET A 81 -21.20 11.36 -5.88
CA MET A 81 -20.03 12.13 -6.31
C MET A 81 -19.16 11.35 -7.30
N LEU A 82 -19.06 10.03 -7.09
CA LEU A 82 -18.25 9.12 -7.91
C LEU A 82 -18.90 8.81 -9.26
N ARG A 83 -20.23 8.83 -9.35
CA ARG A 83 -20.97 8.63 -10.60
C ARG A 83 -20.66 9.69 -11.65
N ASN A 84 -20.35 10.92 -11.21
CA ASN A 84 -20.00 12.04 -12.10
C ASN A 84 -18.52 12.08 -12.51
N LYS A 85 -17.71 11.05 -12.20
CA LYS A 85 -16.27 11.01 -12.55
C LYS A 85 -15.95 10.07 -13.69
N SER A 86 -14.92 10.38 -14.47
CA SER A 86 -14.41 9.51 -15.53
C SER A 86 -13.88 8.18 -14.96
N THR A 87 -13.76 7.14 -15.80
CA THR A 87 -13.16 5.85 -15.40
C THR A 87 -11.67 6.02 -15.04
N GLU A 88 -10.96 6.89 -15.75
CA GLU A 88 -9.55 7.21 -15.46
C GLU A 88 -9.38 7.89 -14.11
N ASP A 89 -10.24 8.86 -13.76
CA ASP A 89 -10.17 9.54 -12.47
C ASP A 89 -10.51 8.60 -11.32
N LEU A 90 -11.47 7.70 -11.52
CA LEU A 90 -11.77 6.65 -10.53
C LEU A 90 -10.57 5.73 -10.31
N HIS A 91 -9.81 5.41 -11.37
CA HIS A 91 -8.61 4.60 -11.27
C HIS A 91 -7.48 5.33 -10.54
N LYS A 92 -7.23 6.60 -10.86
CA LYS A 92 -6.28 7.45 -10.14
C LYS A 92 -6.67 7.58 -8.66
N LEU A 93 -7.95 7.83 -8.38
CA LEU A 93 -8.49 7.91 -7.02
C LEU A 93 -8.31 6.59 -6.26
N TRP A 94 -8.52 5.46 -6.92
CA TRP A 94 -8.28 4.14 -6.32
C TRP A 94 -6.85 3.99 -5.82
N TYR A 95 -5.85 4.43 -6.60
CA TYR A 95 -4.45 4.39 -6.17
C TYR A 95 -4.14 5.34 -5.02
N VAL A 96 -4.70 6.55 -5.02
CA VAL A 96 -4.55 7.47 -3.88
C VAL A 96 -5.09 6.83 -2.61
N LEU A 97 -6.29 6.24 -2.65
CA LEU A 97 -6.88 5.54 -1.52
C LEU A 97 -6.08 4.30 -1.11
N LEU A 98 -5.45 3.62 -2.06
CA LEU A 98 -4.62 2.45 -1.81
C LEU A 98 -3.34 2.82 -1.04
N LYS A 99 -2.67 3.90 -1.45
CA LYS A 99 -1.50 4.44 -0.74
C LYS A 99 -1.86 4.83 0.70
N GLU A 100 -2.97 5.54 0.87
CA GLU A 100 -3.49 5.90 2.19
C GLU A 100 -3.80 4.67 3.06
N ARG A 101 -4.45 3.65 2.48
CA ARG A 101 -4.72 2.39 3.19
C ARG A 101 -3.43 1.73 3.66
N ASN A 102 -2.40 1.73 2.83
CA ASN A 102 -1.12 1.12 3.19
C ASN A 102 -0.41 1.92 4.30
N ALA A 103 -0.39 3.26 4.20
CA ALA A 103 0.15 4.12 5.26
C ALA A 103 -0.58 3.93 6.60
N LEU A 104 -1.91 3.81 6.58
CA LEU A 104 -2.74 3.52 7.75
C LEU A 104 -2.42 2.17 8.41
N LEU A 105 -2.13 1.13 7.62
CA LEU A 105 -1.77 -0.18 8.14
C LEU A 105 -0.39 -0.15 8.82
N THR A 106 0.57 0.55 8.22
CA THR A 106 1.89 0.77 8.80
C THR A 106 1.79 1.55 10.12
N GLU A 107 1.03 2.64 10.14
CA GLU A 107 0.77 3.44 11.35
C GLU A 107 0.09 2.60 12.44
N GLN A 108 -0.85 1.73 12.08
CA GLN A 108 -1.52 0.84 13.03
C GLN A 108 -0.54 -0.18 13.63
N ALA A 109 0.30 -0.81 12.80
CA ALA A 109 1.31 -1.76 13.27
C ALA A 109 2.32 -1.09 14.21
N GLU A 110 2.73 0.12 13.89
CA GLU A 110 3.66 0.91 14.69
C GLU A 110 3.02 1.33 16.03
N CYS A 111 1.77 1.78 16.04
CA CYS A 111 1.02 2.05 17.27
C CYS A 111 0.92 0.79 18.14
N SER A 112 0.59 -0.36 17.54
CA SER A 112 0.50 -1.63 18.26
C SER A 112 1.84 -2.05 18.87
N SER A 113 2.94 -1.91 18.12
CA SER A 113 4.28 -2.27 18.61
C SER A 113 4.74 -1.37 19.76
N ARG A 114 4.28 -0.12 19.79
CA ARG A 114 4.63 0.86 20.83
C ARG A 114 3.57 0.99 21.92
N ASN A 115 2.52 0.16 21.89
CA ASN A 115 1.35 0.25 22.78
C ASN A 115 0.72 1.65 22.83
N LEU A 116 0.69 2.35 21.68
CA LEU A 116 0.09 3.67 21.53
C LEU A 116 -1.32 3.56 20.94
N ALA A 117 -2.18 4.51 21.31
CA ALA A 117 -3.49 4.63 20.71
C ALA A 117 -3.39 5.18 19.28
N PHE A 118 -4.21 4.64 18.38
CA PHE A 118 -4.26 5.08 17.01
C PHE A 118 -4.91 6.47 16.91
N PRO A 119 -4.27 7.49 16.29
CA PRO A 119 -4.71 8.88 16.39
C PRO A 119 -6.07 9.17 15.74
N ASN A 120 -6.53 8.36 14.76
CA ASN A 120 -7.87 8.50 14.19
C ASN A 120 -8.43 7.18 13.62
N PRO A 121 -9.12 6.34 14.42
CA PRO A 121 -9.58 5.02 13.98
C PRO A 121 -10.63 5.08 12.84
N PHE A 122 -11.38 6.18 12.74
CA PHE A 122 -12.39 6.36 11.70
C PHE A 122 -11.79 6.55 10.31
N ARG A 123 -10.53 7.03 10.20
CA ARG A 123 -9.83 7.25 8.92
C ARG A 123 -9.78 5.98 8.06
N LYS A 124 -9.45 4.84 8.68
CA LYS A 124 -9.46 3.51 8.04
C LYS A 124 -10.84 3.11 7.51
N SER A 125 -11.89 3.39 8.28
CA SER A 125 -13.27 3.11 7.88
C SER A 125 -13.70 3.98 6.69
N LYS A 126 -13.33 5.27 6.66
CA LYS A 126 -13.63 6.20 5.56
C LYS A 126 -12.99 5.77 4.23
N VAL A 127 -11.72 5.35 4.27
CA VAL A 127 -10.99 4.84 3.09
C VAL A 127 -11.65 3.57 2.57
N ARG A 128 -11.95 2.61 3.47
CA ARG A 128 -12.63 1.35 3.11
C ARG A 128 -14.00 1.59 2.48
N LYS A 129 -14.82 2.50 3.04
CA LYS A 129 -16.13 2.87 2.49
C LYS A 129 -15.99 3.51 1.10
N SER A 130 -15.02 4.40 0.92
CA SER A 130 -14.77 5.05 -0.37
C SER A 130 -14.37 4.03 -1.44
N MET A 131 -13.46 3.11 -1.13
CA MET A 131 -13.09 2.01 -2.03
C MET A 131 -14.28 1.11 -2.40
N ALA A 132 -15.11 0.73 -1.42
CA ALA A 132 -16.29 -0.10 -1.68
C ALA A 132 -17.27 0.59 -2.64
N ARG A 133 -17.48 1.90 -2.50
CA ARG A 133 -18.35 2.67 -3.40
C ARG A 133 -17.79 2.82 -4.80
N ILE A 134 -16.46 2.92 -4.97
CA ILE A 134 -15.85 2.90 -6.30
C ILE A 134 -16.17 1.57 -7.01
N LYS A 135 -16.01 0.43 -6.32
CA LYS A 135 -16.37 -0.87 -6.90
C LYS A 135 -17.85 -0.95 -7.28
N LEU A 136 -18.72 -0.44 -6.42
CA LEU A 136 -20.17 -0.39 -6.67
C LEU A 136 -20.48 0.42 -7.94
N VAL A 137 -19.92 1.62 -8.08
CA VAL A 137 -20.15 2.47 -9.27
C VAL A 137 -19.62 1.82 -10.56
N LEU A 138 -18.46 1.15 -10.50
CA LEU A 138 -17.93 0.41 -11.65
C LEU A 138 -18.82 -0.77 -12.04
N HIS A 139 -19.39 -1.46 -11.05
CA HIS A 139 -20.34 -2.54 -11.29
C HIS A 139 -21.64 -2.02 -11.92
N GLU A 140 -22.23 -0.96 -11.36
CA GLU A 140 -23.41 -0.28 -11.92
C GLU A 140 -23.20 0.08 -13.40
N ARG A 141 -22.05 0.68 -13.73
CA ARG A 141 -21.70 1.05 -15.11
C ARG A 141 -21.57 -0.15 -16.04
N SER A 142 -20.97 -1.25 -15.55
CA SER A 142 -20.84 -2.49 -16.34
C SER A 142 -22.20 -3.07 -16.69
N LEU A 143 -23.15 -3.08 -15.74
CA LEU A 143 -24.51 -3.56 -15.97
C LEU A 143 -25.25 -2.70 -17.01
N ILE A 144 -25.17 -1.38 -16.87
CA ILE A 144 -25.78 -0.43 -17.83
C ILE A 144 -25.18 -0.62 -19.24
N HIS A 145 -23.86 -0.77 -19.34
CA HIS A 145 -23.19 -0.99 -20.62
C HIS A 145 -23.66 -2.29 -21.29
N GLN A 146 -23.78 -3.39 -20.53
CA GLN A 146 -24.27 -4.67 -21.05
C GLN A 146 -25.73 -4.57 -21.51
N ALA A 147 -26.60 -3.94 -20.73
CA ALA A 147 -27.99 -3.71 -21.11
C ALA A 147 -28.11 -2.87 -22.39
N ASN A 148 -27.31 -1.82 -22.53
CA ASN A 148 -27.27 -0.98 -23.72
C ASN A 148 -26.73 -1.71 -24.97
N LEU A 149 -25.84 -2.69 -24.79
CA LEU A 149 -25.38 -3.54 -25.90
C LEU A 149 -26.48 -4.51 -26.35
N ALA A 150 -27.20 -5.13 -25.42
CA ALA A 150 -28.31 -6.03 -25.73
C ALA A 150 -29.43 -5.30 -26.48
N ALA A 151 -29.82 -4.11 -26.03
CA ALA A 151 -30.84 -3.28 -26.68
C ALA A 151 -30.46 -2.76 -28.08
N LYS A 152 -29.18 -2.83 -28.46
CA LYS A 152 -28.71 -2.50 -29.83
C LYS A 152 -28.76 -3.69 -30.79
N GLN A 153 -28.89 -4.90 -30.26
CA GLN A 153 -28.93 -6.14 -31.03
C GLN A 153 -30.37 -6.54 -31.42
N GLU A 154 -31.35 -5.99 -30.72
CA GLU A 154 -32.79 -6.03 -31.05
C GLU A 154 -33.14 -4.95 -32.08
#